data_AF-A0A1A9VW50-F1
#
_entry.id   AF-A0A1A9VW50-F1
#
_cell.length_a   1.000
_cell.length_b   1.000
_cell.length_c   1.000
_cell.angle_alpha   90.00
_cell.angle_beta   90.00
_cell.angle_gamma   90.00
#
_symmetry.space_group_name_H-M   'P 1'
#
loop_
_entity.id
_entity.type
_entity.pdbx_description
1 polymer ?
#
loop_
_entity_poly.entity_id
_entity_poly.type
_entity_poly.pdbx_seq_one_letter_code
_entity_poly.pdbx_strand_id
1 'polypeptide(L)'
;MSFGRSIDMDFATVEMKLKALNIWNGVKKRTWQKLHNEREGIARLMRKTNILEKRLHLRGVKINEQDFEKFCQEKLAKMPPLRRAYDLFQVDEANQLEKELSFIEQNIFPTECINQETLENMTSKEPIMLPDSFVADENGMVLIGPNGTKISKKRLSLINWVSNGPTITRKVLMEVFDRNTLAFGSLTGKPSPAFTNIAKPTKSQLDPLKVADVIHFMTEYTEMTAKEVKGAITTKCADENKMYRQRQKKRMELALKIKTKKLRKF
;
A
#
# COMPACT_ATOMS: atom_id res chain seq x y z
N MET A 1 -28.57 48.49 -1.00
CA MET A 1 -29.28 47.23 -1.29
C MET A 1 -28.25 46.13 -1.50
N SER A 2 -27.92 45.36 -0.46
CA SER A 2 -26.97 44.24 -0.57
C SER A 2 -27.75 42.95 -0.74
N PHE A 3 -27.67 42.39 -1.96
CA PHE A 3 -28.24 41.10 -2.31
C PHE A 3 -27.61 39.99 -1.46
N GLY A 4 -28.44 39.30 -0.68
CA GLY A 4 -28.07 38.06 -0.02
C GLY A 4 -27.79 36.98 -1.06
N ARG A 5 -26.58 36.43 -1.06
CA ARG A 5 -26.29 35.19 -1.78
C ARG A 5 -26.90 34.03 -0.99
N SER A 6 -28.09 33.61 -1.39
CA SER A 6 -28.60 32.29 -1.02
C SER A 6 -27.66 31.25 -1.63
N ILE A 7 -26.95 30.50 -0.79
CA ILE A 7 -26.16 29.35 -1.22
C ILE A 7 -27.16 28.21 -1.40
N ASP A 8 -27.73 28.10 -2.60
CA ASP A 8 -28.42 26.88 -3.00
C ASP A 8 -27.39 25.75 -3.09
N MET A 9 -27.27 24.97 -2.02
CA MET A 9 -26.53 23.71 -2.09
C MET A 9 -27.37 22.71 -2.88
N ASP A 10 -26.85 22.31 -4.04
CA ASP A 10 -27.40 21.22 -4.84
C ASP A 10 -27.68 19.99 -3.96
N PHE A 11 -28.86 19.38 -4.16
CA PHE A 11 -29.34 18.21 -3.43
C PHE A 11 -28.32 17.07 -3.44
N ALA A 12 -27.60 16.88 -4.55
CA ALA A 12 -26.52 15.88 -4.65
C ALA A 12 -25.36 16.16 -3.69
N THR A 13 -25.04 17.43 -3.46
CA THR A 13 -24.00 17.86 -2.50
C THR A 13 -24.44 17.60 -1.06
N VAL A 14 -25.71 17.84 -0.75
CA VAL A 14 -26.29 17.52 0.57
C VAL A 14 -26.26 16.02 0.83
N GLU A 15 -26.66 15.21 -0.16
CA GLU A 15 -26.66 13.74 -0.04
C GLU A 15 -25.25 13.17 0.15
N MET A 16 -24.25 13.69 -0.59
CA MET A 16 -22.85 13.31 -0.41
C MET A 16 -22.33 13.66 0.98
N LYS A 17 -22.63 14.86 1.49
CA LYS A 17 -22.24 15.27 2.85
C LYS A 17 -22.90 14.39 3.92
N LEU A 18 -24.16 14.02 3.72
CA LEU A 18 -24.88 13.11 4.62
C LEU A 18 -24.25 11.70 4.64
N LYS A 19 -23.90 11.16 3.47
CA LYS A 19 -23.19 9.88 3.36
C LYS A 19 -21.82 9.91 4.06
N ALA A 20 -21.04 10.98 3.84
CA ALA A 20 -19.75 11.15 4.51
C ALA A 20 -19.90 11.23 6.04
N LEU A 21 -20.91 11.96 6.54
CA LEU A 21 -21.19 12.08 7.97
C LEU A 21 -21.57 10.74 8.60
N ASN A 22 -22.40 9.94 7.91
CA ASN A 22 -22.79 8.61 8.36
C ASN A 22 -21.59 7.65 8.43
N ILE A 23 -20.70 7.69 7.45
CA ILE A 23 -19.45 6.91 7.46
C ILE A 23 -18.57 7.32 8.65
N TRP A 24 -18.41 8.63 8.87
CA TRP A 24 -17.62 9.16 9.98
C TRP A 24 -18.18 8.73 11.34
N ASN A 25 -19.50 8.83 11.54
CA ASN A 25 -20.17 8.34 12.75
C ASN A 25 -19.97 6.83 12.95
N GLY A 26 -20.03 6.03 11.88
CA GLY A 26 -19.76 4.60 11.94
C GLY A 26 -18.32 4.27 12.36
N VAL A 27 -17.33 5.01 11.82
CA VAL A 27 -15.92 4.86 12.23
C VAL A 27 -15.74 5.27 13.69
N LYS A 28 -16.27 6.43 14.09
CA LYS A 28 -16.19 6.95 15.47
C LYS A 28 -16.76 5.93 16.47
N LYS A 29 -17.93 5.36 16.20
CA LYS A 29 -18.56 4.33 17.05
C LYS A 29 -17.69 3.09 17.20
N ARG A 30 -17.12 2.58 16.11
CA ARG A 30 -16.21 1.41 16.14
C ARG A 30 -14.93 1.68 16.93
N THR A 31 -14.32 2.84 16.73
CA THR A 31 -13.10 3.23 17.46
C THR A 31 -13.39 3.35 18.96
N TRP A 32 -14.51 3.97 19.32
CA TRP A 32 -14.93 4.09 20.71
C TRP A 32 -15.17 2.72 21.37
N GLN A 33 -15.86 1.81 20.66
CA GLN A 33 -16.07 0.44 21.12
C GLN A 33 -14.74 -0.30 21.35
N LYS A 34 -13.78 -0.13 20.44
CA LYS A 34 -12.45 -0.74 20.57
C LYS A 34 -11.71 -0.23 21.80
N LEU A 35 -11.69 1.09 22.02
CA LEU A 35 -11.08 1.70 23.19
C LEU A 35 -11.74 1.24 24.50
N HIS A 36 -13.07 1.10 24.49
CA HIS A 36 -13.81 0.57 25.63
C HIS A 36 -13.38 -0.86 25.98
N ASN A 37 -13.31 -1.74 24.97
CA ASN A 37 -12.85 -3.12 25.15
C ASN A 37 -11.40 -3.21 25.64
N GLU A 38 -10.51 -2.35 25.13
CA GLU A 38 -9.12 -2.26 25.59
C GLU A 38 -9.05 -1.81 27.05
N ARG A 39 -9.83 -0.79 27.43
CA ARG A 39 -9.93 -0.32 28.83
C ARG A 39 -10.41 -1.43 29.77
N GLU A 40 -11.42 -2.20 29.38
CA GLU A 40 -11.87 -3.36 30.16
C GLU A 40 -10.82 -4.48 30.24
N GLY A 41 -10.07 -4.69 29.15
CA GLY A 41 -8.93 -5.60 29.12
C GLY A 41 -7.87 -5.24 30.15
N ILE A 42 -7.48 -3.96 30.18
CA ILE A 42 -6.53 -3.42 31.15
C ILE A 42 -7.08 -3.57 32.59
N ALA A 43 -8.34 -3.23 32.83
CA ALA A 43 -8.94 -3.38 34.15
C ALA A 43 -8.94 -4.84 34.64
N ARG A 44 -9.19 -5.80 33.74
CA ARG A 44 -9.08 -7.24 34.06
C ARG A 44 -7.67 -7.66 34.40
N LEU A 45 -6.66 -7.18 33.68
CA LEU A 45 -5.26 -7.47 33.98
C LEU A 45 -4.86 -6.91 35.33
N MET A 46 -5.20 -5.64 35.62
CA MET A 46 -4.95 -5.01 36.92
C MET A 46 -5.55 -5.80 38.08
N ARG A 47 -6.79 -6.29 37.96
CA ARG A 47 -7.40 -7.14 39.00
C ARG A 47 -6.61 -8.45 39.20
N LYS A 48 -6.18 -9.10 38.12
CA LYS A 48 -5.38 -10.33 38.20
C LYS A 48 -4.03 -10.07 38.87
N THR A 49 -3.36 -8.98 38.52
CA THR A 49 -2.10 -8.56 39.15
C THR A 49 -2.29 -8.34 40.64
N ASN A 50 -3.31 -7.58 41.05
CA ASN A 50 -3.58 -7.34 42.48
C ASN A 50 -3.89 -8.63 43.25
N ILE A 51 -4.59 -9.59 42.65
CA ILE A 51 -4.86 -10.90 43.28
C ILE A 51 -3.55 -11.69 43.46
N LEU A 52 -2.68 -11.68 42.45
CA LEU A 52 -1.39 -12.38 42.50
C LEU A 52 -0.47 -11.75 43.54
N GLU A 53 -0.40 -10.42 43.58
CA GLU A 53 0.40 -9.68 44.55
C GLU A 53 -0.03 -9.99 46.00
N LYS A 54 -1.34 -9.99 46.28
CA LYS A 54 -1.88 -10.41 47.58
C LYS A 54 -1.50 -11.85 47.94
N ARG A 55 -1.57 -12.78 46.98
CA ARG A 55 -1.18 -14.19 47.20
C ARG A 55 0.31 -14.35 47.48
N LEU A 56 1.15 -13.58 46.81
CA LEU A 56 2.60 -13.60 47.02
C LEU A 56 2.96 -13.05 48.40
N HIS A 57 2.31 -11.94 48.80
CA HIS A 57 2.49 -11.34 50.11
C HIS A 57 2.07 -12.31 51.24
N LEU A 58 0.92 -12.98 51.10
CA LEU A 58 0.46 -13.99 52.07
C LEU A 58 1.39 -15.20 52.21
N ARG A 59 2.16 -15.53 51.16
CA ARG A 59 3.12 -16.64 51.17
C ARG A 59 4.52 -16.21 51.62
N GLY A 60 4.72 -14.94 51.99
CA GLY A 60 6.02 -14.41 52.39
C GLY A 60 7.06 -14.40 51.25
N VAL A 61 6.62 -14.55 50.00
CA VAL A 61 7.51 -14.61 48.83
C VAL A 61 7.81 -13.18 48.40
N LYS A 62 9.00 -12.69 48.76
CA LYS A 62 9.57 -11.48 48.16
C LYS A 62 10.17 -11.86 46.81
N ILE A 63 9.51 -11.45 45.72
CA ILE A 63 10.08 -11.57 44.39
C ILE A 63 11.18 -10.51 44.30
N ASN A 64 12.44 -10.94 44.26
CA ASN A 64 13.57 -10.07 43.95
C ASN A 64 13.46 -9.63 42.48
N GLU A 65 13.78 -8.36 42.19
CA GLU A 65 13.75 -7.80 40.84
C GLU A 65 14.62 -8.62 39.87
N GLN A 66 15.75 -9.14 40.37
CA GLN A 66 16.64 -10.02 39.61
C GLN A 66 16.03 -11.38 39.29
N ASP A 67 15.23 -11.96 40.19
CA ASP A 67 14.55 -13.23 39.94
C ASP A 67 13.42 -13.06 38.92
N PHE A 68 12.73 -11.92 38.97
CA PHE A 68 11.71 -11.57 38.00
C PHE A 68 12.30 -11.33 36.60
N GLU A 69 13.43 -10.64 36.53
CA GLU A 69 14.14 -10.40 35.28
C GLU A 69 14.68 -11.71 34.68
N LYS A 70 15.26 -12.58 35.52
CA LYS A 70 15.68 -13.94 35.12
C LYS A 70 14.50 -14.77 34.62
N PHE A 71 13.35 -14.74 35.31
CA PHE A 71 12.13 -15.41 34.85
C PHE A 71 11.63 -14.87 33.50
N CYS A 72 11.64 -13.54 33.31
CA CYS A 72 11.28 -12.90 32.05
C CYS A 72 12.22 -13.34 30.93
N GLN A 73 13.53 -13.34 31.17
CA GLN A 73 14.54 -13.80 30.21
C GLN A 73 14.37 -15.29 29.89
N GLU A 74 14.13 -16.15 30.88
CA GLU A 74 13.84 -17.57 30.66
C GLU A 74 12.56 -17.78 29.84
N LYS A 75 11.51 -17.00 30.11
CA LYS A 75 10.27 -17.06 29.33
C LYS A 75 10.47 -16.54 27.92
N LEU A 76 11.25 -15.49 27.71
CA LEU A 76 11.61 -14.97 26.40
C LEU A 76 12.50 -15.96 25.62
N ALA A 77 13.39 -16.68 26.29
CA ALA A 77 14.24 -17.72 25.70
C ALA A 77 13.47 -19.00 25.35
N LYS A 78 12.45 -19.36 26.16
CA LYS A 78 11.55 -20.50 25.93
C LYS A 78 10.39 -20.17 24.98
N MET A 79 10.04 -18.90 24.83
CA MET A 79 9.22 -18.45 23.72
C MET A 79 9.99 -18.81 22.45
N PRO A 80 9.30 -19.25 21.37
CA PRO A 80 9.95 -19.39 20.08
C PRO A 80 10.70 -18.08 19.84
N PRO A 81 12.00 -18.12 19.47
CA PRO A 81 12.74 -16.89 19.28
C PRO A 81 11.88 -15.99 18.43
N LEU A 82 11.82 -14.70 18.76
CA LEU A 82 11.31 -13.71 17.79
C LEU A 82 12.18 -13.65 16.52
N ARG A 83 12.88 -14.73 16.14
CA ARG A 83 13.02 -15.04 14.73
C ARG A 83 11.64 -15.34 14.17
N ARG A 84 11.03 -14.36 13.50
CA ARG A 84 10.18 -14.54 12.29
C ARG A 84 9.33 -13.28 12.00
N ALA A 85 9.99 -12.20 11.63
CA ALA A 85 9.43 -11.27 10.65
C ALA A 85 10.46 -10.91 9.56
N TYR A 86 11.76 -11.01 9.88
CA TYR A 86 12.86 -10.78 8.92
C TYR A 86 13.47 -12.07 8.32
N ASP A 87 13.45 -13.21 9.02
CA ASP A 87 14.08 -14.46 8.53
C ASP A 87 13.15 -15.38 7.71
N LEU A 88 11.92 -14.95 7.40
CA LEU A 88 11.04 -15.63 6.42
C LEU A 88 11.47 -15.33 4.95
N PHE A 89 12.66 -14.77 4.77
CA PHE A 89 13.22 -14.30 3.50
C PHE A 89 14.54 -14.98 3.10
N GLN A 90 14.94 -16.08 3.73
CA GLN A 90 15.94 -16.96 3.10
C GLN A 90 15.24 -18.15 2.46
N VAL A 91 15.32 -18.11 1.13
CA VAL A 91 14.95 -19.12 0.16
C VAL A 91 15.70 -20.40 0.50
N ASP A 92 14.97 -21.47 0.78
CA ASP A 92 15.32 -22.86 0.42
C ASP A 92 14.14 -23.79 0.78
N GLU A 93 12.98 -23.50 0.19
CA GLU A 93 11.87 -24.46 0.02
C GLU A 93 10.84 -23.90 -0.99
N ALA A 94 11.34 -23.26 -2.05
CA ALA A 94 10.54 -22.43 -2.95
C ALA A 94 9.54 -23.21 -3.82
N ASN A 95 9.70 -24.53 -4.03
CA ASN A 95 8.94 -25.22 -5.09
C ASN A 95 7.56 -25.76 -4.70
N GLN A 96 7.22 -25.90 -3.42
CA GLN A 96 5.89 -26.37 -3.00
C GLN A 96 4.96 -25.24 -2.54
N LEU A 97 5.49 -24.25 -1.82
CA LEU A 97 4.67 -23.12 -1.35
C LEU A 97 4.28 -22.16 -2.47
N GLU A 98 5.12 -22.02 -3.51
CA GLU A 98 4.86 -21.16 -4.66
C GLU A 98 3.75 -21.74 -5.56
N LYS A 99 3.64 -23.07 -5.66
CA LYS A 99 2.52 -23.77 -6.31
C LYS A 99 1.19 -23.64 -5.54
N GLU A 100 1.24 -23.67 -4.20
CA GLU A 100 0.03 -23.45 -3.39
C GLU A 100 -0.38 -21.97 -3.33
N LEU A 101 0.59 -21.04 -3.37
CA LEU A 101 0.32 -19.61 -3.41
C LEU A 101 -0.14 -19.14 -4.79
N SER A 102 0.33 -19.72 -5.89
CA SER A 102 -0.21 -19.45 -7.23
C SER A 102 -1.67 -19.91 -7.35
N PHE A 103 -2.02 -21.03 -6.71
CA PHE A 103 -3.39 -21.53 -6.64
C PHE A 103 -4.32 -20.63 -5.80
N ILE A 104 -3.79 -19.95 -4.78
CA ILE A 104 -4.54 -18.99 -3.96
C ILE A 104 -4.61 -17.60 -4.63
N GLU A 105 -3.56 -17.17 -5.33
CA GLU A 105 -3.52 -15.91 -6.09
C GLU A 105 -4.52 -15.90 -7.25
N GLN A 106 -4.77 -17.06 -7.88
CA GLN A 106 -5.80 -17.20 -8.92
C GLN A 106 -7.25 -17.23 -8.38
N ASN A 107 -7.45 -17.56 -7.10
CA ASN A 107 -8.78 -17.87 -6.55
C ASN A 107 -9.29 -16.91 -5.44
N ILE A 108 -8.44 -16.07 -4.83
CA ILE A 108 -8.84 -15.25 -3.65
C ILE A 108 -8.58 -13.75 -3.83
N PHE A 109 -7.64 -13.36 -4.69
CA PHE A 109 -7.51 -11.96 -5.10
C PHE A 109 -8.01 -11.86 -6.53
N PRO A 110 -8.99 -10.99 -6.83
CA PRO A 110 -9.05 -10.47 -8.17
C PRO A 110 -7.66 -9.87 -8.44
N THR A 111 -6.90 -10.48 -9.34
CA THR A 111 -6.25 -9.68 -10.37
C THR A 111 -7.28 -8.62 -10.73
N GLU A 112 -6.94 -7.33 -10.68
CA GLU A 112 -7.83 -6.33 -11.28
C GLU A 112 -7.91 -6.70 -12.76
N CYS A 113 -8.85 -7.60 -13.06
CA CYS A 113 -9.37 -7.87 -14.37
C CYS A 113 -9.87 -6.51 -14.80
N ILE A 114 -9.26 -6.04 -15.88
CA ILE A 114 -9.89 -5.09 -16.77
C ILE A 114 -11.25 -5.72 -17.09
N ASN A 115 -12.31 -5.18 -16.50
CA ASN A 115 -13.66 -5.60 -16.82
C ASN A 115 -13.90 -5.26 -18.29
N GLN A 116 -13.88 -6.28 -19.14
CA GLN A 116 -14.56 -6.24 -20.43
C GLN A 116 -15.99 -6.76 -20.22
N GLU A 117 -16.92 -6.04 -20.84
CA GLU A 117 -18.33 -6.38 -21.14
C GLU A 117 -19.38 -6.24 -20.02
N THR A 118 -20.54 -5.58 -20.17
CA THR A 118 -21.09 -4.63 -21.17
C THR A 118 -22.35 -4.05 -20.51
N LEU A 119 -22.61 -2.75 -20.62
CA LEU A 119 -23.96 -2.28 -20.94
C LEU A 119 -23.87 -0.96 -21.72
N GLU A 120 -24.19 -1.10 -22.99
CA GLU A 120 -24.50 -0.07 -23.97
C GLU A 120 -25.69 0.75 -23.48
N ASN A 121 -25.57 2.08 -23.46
CA ASN A 121 -26.28 2.97 -24.40
C ASN A 121 -26.22 4.46 -23.98
N MET A 122 -26.07 5.30 -25.03
CA MET A 122 -26.39 6.73 -25.13
C MET A 122 -25.44 7.68 -24.36
N THR A 123 -24.39 8.24 -24.97
CA THR A 123 -24.51 9.27 -26.01
C THR A 123 -23.13 9.49 -26.65
N SER A 124 -23.14 9.70 -27.97
CA SER A 124 -22.01 10.05 -28.83
C SER A 124 -20.97 10.97 -28.18
N LYS A 125 -19.77 10.44 -27.93
CA LYS A 125 -18.55 11.25 -27.94
C LYS A 125 -17.52 10.52 -28.76
N GLU A 126 -17.04 11.19 -29.79
CA GLU A 126 -15.99 10.73 -30.68
C GLU A 126 -14.81 10.13 -29.89
N PRO A 127 -14.12 9.12 -30.44
CA PRO A 127 -12.93 8.57 -29.81
C PRO A 127 -11.93 9.72 -29.64
N ILE A 128 -11.59 10.02 -28.38
CA ILE A 128 -10.53 10.97 -28.06
C ILE A 128 -9.26 10.43 -28.72
N MET A 129 -8.88 11.04 -29.84
CA MET A 129 -7.74 10.64 -30.65
C MET A 129 -6.50 10.59 -29.75
N LEU A 130 -5.76 9.48 -29.83
CA LEU A 130 -4.35 9.55 -29.47
C LEU A 130 -3.73 10.68 -30.30
N PRO A 131 -2.76 11.44 -29.76
CA PRO A 131 -1.88 12.22 -30.61
C PRO A 131 -1.38 11.34 -31.76
N ASP A 132 -1.62 11.76 -33.02
CA ASP A 132 -1.19 11.03 -34.23
C ASP A 132 0.33 10.77 -34.26
N SER A 133 1.08 11.39 -33.33
CA SER A 133 2.51 11.25 -33.12
C SER A 133 2.98 9.90 -32.58
N PHE A 134 2.10 9.04 -32.05
CA PHE A 134 2.54 7.73 -31.51
C PHE A 134 2.64 6.67 -32.61
N VAL A 135 3.77 6.71 -33.33
CA VAL A 135 4.19 5.69 -34.30
C VAL A 135 4.59 4.43 -33.53
N ALA A 136 3.86 3.34 -33.77
CA ALA A 136 4.21 2.04 -33.22
C ALA A 136 5.04 1.24 -34.23
N ASP A 137 5.95 0.42 -33.72
CA ASP A 137 6.65 -0.59 -34.50
C ASP A 137 5.72 -1.75 -34.90
N GLU A 138 6.25 -2.69 -35.69
CA GLU A 138 5.54 -3.90 -36.16
C GLU A 138 4.99 -4.75 -35.00
N ASN A 139 5.56 -4.60 -33.80
CA ASN A 139 5.15 -5.30 -32.59
C ASN A 139 4.12 -4.51 -31.76
N GLY A 140 3.65 -3.36 -32.25
CA GLY A 140 2.69 -2.51 -31.55
C GLY A 140 3.28 -1.74 -30.36
N MET A 141 4.61 -1.57 -30.32
CA MET A 141 5.32 -0.85 -29.27
C MET A 141 5.70 0.57 -29.74
N VAL A 142 5.53 1.55 -28.87
CA VAL A 142 5.85 2.96 -29.09
C VAL A 142 7.12 3.28 -28.33
N LEU A 143 8.05 3.94 -29.02
CA LEU A 143 9.33 4.38 -28.47
C LEU A 143 9.11 5.74 -27.79
N ILE A 144 9.39 5.85 -26.49
CA ILE A 144 9.03 7.03 -25.70
C ILE A 144 10.19 8.02 -25.48
N GLY A 145 11.43 7.63 -25.81
CA GLY A 145 12.57 8.51 -25.62
C GLY A 145 13.88 7.99 -26.25
N PRO A 146 14.93 8.82 -26.25
CA PRO A 146 16.15 8.56 -27.00
C PRO A 146 16.95 7.34 -26.51
N ASN A 147 16.72 6.86 -25.29
CA ASN A 147 17.43 5.69 -24.75
C ASN A 147 16.75 4.35 -25.08
N GLY A 148 15.71 4.36 -25.92
CA GLY A 148 15.10 3.13 -26.43
C GLY A 148 14.03 2.52 -25.52
N THR A 149 13.53 3.26 -24.52
CA THR A 149 12.40 2.77 -23.72
C THR A 149 11.14 2.65 -24.58
N LYS A 150 10.43 1.52 -24.46
CA LYS A 150 9.23 1.22 -25.24
C LYS A 150 8.03 0.95 -24.34
N ILE A 151 6.84 1.35 -24.78
CA ILE A 151 5.55 1.04 -24.15
C ILE A 151 4.58 0.55 -25.22
N SER A 152 3.72 -0.41 -24.89
CA SER A 152 2.66 -0.86 -25.81
C SER A 152 1.70 0.27 -26.19
N LYS A 153 1.41 0.44 -27.49
CA LYS A 153 0.45 1.43 -28.00
C LYS A 153 -0.93 1.24 -27.36
N LYS A 154 -1.36 -0.01 -27.19
CA LYS A 154 -2.65 -0.36 -26.55
C LYS A 154 -2.73 0.11 -25.10
N ARG A 155 -1.60 0.12 -24.38
CA ARG A 155 -1.57 0.59 -22.99
C ARG A 155 -1.57 2.11 -22.92
N LEU A 156 -0.82 2.77 -23.80
CA LEU A 156 -0.83 4.23 -23.92
C LEU A 156 -2.21 4.78 -24.32
N SER A 157 -2.93 4.08 -25.21
CA SER A 157 -4.27 4.48 -25.63
C SER A 157 -5.32 4.41 -24.51
N LEU A 158 -5.08 3.60 -23.46
CA LEU A 158 -5.97 3.49 -22.31
C LEU A 158 -5.75 4.59 -21.27
N ILE A 159 -4.71 5.40 -21.43
CA ILE A 159 -4.44 6.52 -20.52
C ILE A 159 -5.36 7.68 -20.90
N ASN A 160 -6.06 8.24 -19.91
CA ASN A 160 -6.83 9.46 -20.10
C ASN A 160 -5.88 10.67 -20.14
N TRP A 161 -5.53 11.11 -21.34
CA TRP A 161 -4.64 12.25 -21.61
C TRP A 161 -5.22 13.62 -21.24
N VAL A 162 -6.51 13.71 -20.94
CA VAL A 162 -7.15 14.93 -20.41
C VAL A 162 -6.88 15.12 -18.91
N SER A 163 -6.36 14.09 -18.23
CA SER A 163 -6.02 14.17 -16.80
C SER A 163 -4.80 15.06 -16.56
N ASN A 164 -4.58 15.49 -15.31
CA ASN A 164 -3.38 16.27 -14.99
C ASN A 164 -2.08 15.47 -15.25
N GLY A 165 -1.02 16.18 -15.62
CA GLY A 165 0.27 15.58 -15.98
C GLY A 165 0.85 14.62 -14.93
N PRO A 166 0.82 14.91 -13.60
CA PRO A 166 1.26 13.97 -12.58
C PRO A 166 0.46 12.66 -12.57
N THR A 167 -0.83 12.68 -12.89
CA THR A 167 -1.67 11.46 -12.99
C THR A 167 -1.28 10.64 -14.21
N ILE A 168 -1.07 11.29 -15.36
CA ILE A 168 -0.58 10.66 -16.59
C ILE A 168 0.79 10.02 -16.34
N THR A 169 1.73 10.78 -15.75
CA THR A 169 3.07 10.29 -15.40
C THR A 169 3.00 9.01 -14.55
N ARG A 170 2.12 8.97 -13.54
CA ARG A 170 1.94 7.79 -12.69
C ARG A 170 1.42 6.58 -13.44
N LYS A 171 0.61 6.77 -14.48
CA LYS A 171 0.12 5.69 -15.35
C LYS A 171 1.24 5.19 -16.26
N VAL A 172 1.96 6.10 -16.93
CA VAL A 172 3.13 5.77 -17.75
C VAL A 172 4.16 4.97 -16.95
N LEU A 173 4.45 5.37 -15.70
CA LEU A 173 5.39 4.63 -14.83
C LEU A 173 4.98 3.18 -14.56
N MET A 174 3.68 2.89 -14.48
CA MET A 174 3.22 1.50 -14.26
C MET A 174 3.33 0.64 -15.53
N GLU A 175 3.47 1.26 -16.70
CA GLU A 175 3.71 0.55 -17.96
C GLU A 175 5.22 0.38 -18.22
N VAL A 176 6.08 1.29 -17.72
CA VAL A 176 7.54 1.21 -17.86
C VAL A 176 8.20 0.32 -16.79
N PHE A 177 7.65 0.32 -15.58
CA PHE A 177 8.21 -0.38 -14.42
C PHE A 177 7.17 -1.25 -13.73
N ASP A 178 7.61 -2.43 -13.30
CA ASP A 178 6.79 -3.31 -12.46
C ASP A 178 6.47 -2.67 -11.10
N ARG A 179 5.32 -3.05 -10.54
CA ARG A 179 4.88 -2.58 -9.21
C ARG A 179 5.92 -2.83 -8.11
N ASN A 180 6.65 -3.96 -8.19
CA ASN A 180 7.71 -4.27 -7.23
C ASN A 180 8.90 -3.32 -7.38
N THR A 181 9.35 -3.08 -8.62
CA THR A 181 10.43 -2.12 -8.92
C THR A 181 10.09 -0.72 -8.42
N LEU A 182 8.84 -0.25 -8.60
CA LEU A 182 8.39 1.03 -8.06
C LEU A 182 8.29 1.05 -6.53
N ALA A 183 7.93 -0.08 -5.90
CA ALA A 183 7.81 -0.16 -4.45
C ALA A 183 9.17 -0.11 -3.73
N PHE A 184 10.20 -0.74 -4.31
CA PHE A 184 11.55 -0.82 -3.73
C PHE A 184 12.54 0.18 -4.33
N GLY A 185 12.19 0.79 -5.45
CA GLY A 185 12.98 1.80 -6.12
C GLY A 185 12.73 3.22 -5.61
N SER A 186 13.64 4.10 -5.98
CA SER A 186 13.57 5.54 -5.77
C SER A 186 14.30 6.27 -6.90
N LEU A 187 14.04 7.56 -7.05
CA LEU A 187 14.65 8.35 -8.12
C LEU A 187 16.19 8.37 -8.06
N THR A 188 16.78 8.39 -6.87
CA THR A 188 18.23 8.58 -6.67
C THR A 188 18.91 7.43 -5.92
N GLY A 189 18.17 6.49 -5.32
CA GLY A 189 18.71 5.46 -4.43
C GLY A 189 19.19 5.98 -3.07
N LYS A 190 19.26 7.30 -2.88
CA LYS A 190 19.84 7.90 -1.67
C LYS A 190 18.87 7.81 -0.49
N PRO A 191 19.34 7.48 0.73
CA PRO A 191 18.52 7.54 1.92
C PRO A 191 18.08 8.98 2.18
N SER A 192 16.88 9.14 2.74
CA SER A 192 16.36 10.47 3.07
C SER A 192 17.14 11.04 4.27
N PRO A 193 17.66 12.29 4.17
CA PRO A 193 18.41 12.93 5.25
C PRO A 193 17.64 13.04 6.57
N ALA A 194 16.31 13.10 6.51
CA ALA A 194 15.44 13.17 7.69
C ALA A 194 15.40 11.87 8.52
N PHE A 195 15.99 10.78 8.01
CA PHE A 195 15.98 9.47 8.67
C PHE A 195 17.38 8.87 8.83
N THR A 196 18.44 9.69 8.86
CA THR A 196 19.82 9.20 9.07
C THR A 196 19.98 8.39 10.36
N ASN A 197 19.25 8.76 11.42
CA ASN A 197 19.31 8.10 12.72
C ASN A 197 18.42 6.84 12.82
N ILE A 198 17.61 6.56 11.80
CA ILE A 198 16.71 5.40 11.77
C ILE A 198 17.19 4.53 10.62
N ALA A 199 17.69 3.33 10.92
CA ALA A 199 18.14 2.36 9.92
C ALA A 199 16.97 1.87 9.03
N LYS A 200 16.52 2.73 8.11
CA LYS A 200 15.54 2.39 7.09
C LYS A 200 16.27 1.66 5.96
N PRO A 201 15.67 0.59 5.40
CA PRO A 201 16.24 -0.10 4.26
C PRO A 201 16.50 0.88 3.11
N THR A 202 17.72 0.84 2.55
CA THR A 202 18.09 1.62 1.38
C THR A 202 17.32 1.13 0.17
N LYS A 203 16.76 2.06 -0.60
CA LYS A 203 16.05 1.78 -1.84
C LYS A 203 17.02 1.71 -3.00
N SER A 204 16.74 0.89 -4.01
CA SER A 204 17.51 0.93 -5.25
C SER A 204 17.19 2.22 -6.03
N GLN A 205 18.10 2.61 -6.92
CA GLN A 205 17.82 3.64 -7.91
C GLN A 205 17.00 3.02 -9.05
N LEU A 206 15.98 3.71 -9.53
CA LEU A 206 15.31 3.34 -10.78
C LEU A 206 16.30 3.45 -11.94
N ASP A 207 16.12 2.62 -12.97
CA ASP A 207 16.93 2.66 -14.19
C ASP A 207 17.00 4.12 -14.73
N PRO A 208 18.18 4.75 -14.67
CA PRO A 208 18.33 6.17 -15.04
C PRO A 208 17.96 6.44 -16.50
N LEU A 209 18.18 5.48 -17.40
CA LEU A 209 17.90 5.62 -18.82
C LEU A 209 16.40 5.65 -19.09
N LYS A 210 15.65 4.72 -18.46
CA LYS A 210 14.19 4.71 -18.52
C LYS A 210 13.57 5.95 -17.87
N VAL A 211 14.13 6.41 -16.76
CA VAL A 211 13.67 7.65 -16.10
C VAL A 211 13.92 8.87 -17.00
N ALA A 212 15.07 8.94 -17.68
CA ALA A 212 15.36 10.02 -18.62
C ALA A 212 14.36 10.05 -19.77
N ASP A 213 14.04 8.88 -20.34
CA ASP A 213 13.03 8.76 -21.40
C ASP A 213 11.64 9.18 -20.92
N VAL A 214 11.21 8.74 -19.72
CA VAL A 214 9.92 9.17 -19.17
C VAL A 214 9.88 10.68 -18.94
N ILE A 215 10.98 11.30 -18.49
CA ILE A 215 11.06 12.75 -18.32
C ILE A 215 10.91 13.43 -19.68
N HIS A 216 11.70 13.03 -20.67
CA HIS A 216 11.66 13.58 -22.02
C HIS A 216 10.25 13.49 -22.61
N PHE A 217 9.67 12.28 -22.58
CA PHE A 217 8.32 12.00 -23.04
C PHE A 217 7.28 12.91 -22.38
N MET A 218 7.28 12.99 -21.05
CA MET A 218 6.29 13.81 -20.34
C MET A 218 6.48 15.31 -20.61
N THR A 219 7.72 15.80 -20.75
CA THR A 219 7.96 17.21 -21.07
C THR A 219 7.64 17.60 -22.50
N GLU A 220 7.60 16.64 -23.42
CA GLU A 220 7.26 16.88 -24.83
C GLU A 220 5.74 16.83 -25.05
N TYR A 221 5.06 15.86 -24.44
CA TYR A 221 3.63 15.63 -24.66
C TYR A 221 2.72 16.29 -23.63
N THR A 222 3.27 16.92 -22.58
CA THR A 222 2.50 17.66 -21.59
C THR A 222 3.23 18.95 -21.22
N GLU A 223 2.52 19.90 -20.61
CA GLU A 223 3.08 21.18 -20.15
C GLU A 223 3.92 21.06 -18.86
N MET A 224 4.31 19.84 -18.47
CA MET A 224 5.07 19.61 -17.25
C MET A 224 6.55 19.97 -17.41
N THR A 225 7.12 20.55 -16.36
CA THR A 225 8.57 20.68 -16.22
C THR A 225 9.20 19.37 -15.76
N ALA A 226 10.48 19.15 -16.11
CA ALA A 226 11.23 17.99 -15.63
C ALA A 226 11.25 17.84 -14.10
N LYS A 227 11.15 18.96 -13.36
CA LYS A 227 11.06 18.98 -11.90
C LYS A 227 9.74 18.38 -11.41
N GLU A 228 8.63 18.73 -12.05
CA GLU A 228 7.31 18.20 -11.69
C GLU A 228 7.19 16.73 -12.02
N VAL A 229 7.76 16.29 -13.16
CA VAL A 229 7.81 14.87 -13.54
C VAL A 229 8.60 14.08 -12.49
N LYS A 230 9.79 14.55 -12.10
CA LYS A 230 10.59 13.95 -11.02
C LYS A 230 9.83 13.91 -9.68
N GLY A 231 9.05 14.93 -9.37
CA GLY A 231 8.16 14.98 -8.20
C GLY A 231 7.07 13.91 -8.25
N ALA A 232 6.43 13.73 -9.40
CA ALA A 232 5.43 12.69 -9.63
C ALA A 232 6.03 11.28 -9.50
N ILE A 233 7.22 11.05 -10.07
CA ILE A 233 7.97 9.78 -9.92
C ILE A 233 8.24 9.46 -8.45
N THR A 234 8.77 10.44 -7.71
CA THR A 234 9.11 10.27 -6.28
C THR A 234 7.88 9.90 -5.46
N THR A 235 6.77 10.60 -5.70
CA THR A 235 5.50 10.33 -4.99
C THR A 235 4.94 8.96 -5.35
N LYS A 236 5.01 8.55 -6.63
CA LYS A 236 4.55 7.22 -7.07
C LYS A 236 5.32 6.09 -6.41
N CYS A 237 6.65 6.20 -6.30
CA CYS A 237 7.47 5.20 -5.61
C CYS A 237 7.13 5.11 -4.11
N ALA A 238 6.81 6.24 -3.48
CA ALA A 238 6.36 6.27 -2.09
C ALA A 238 4.98 5.61 -1.93
N ASP A 239 4.04 5.90 -2.83
CA ASP A 239 2.69 5.32 -2.85
C ASP A 239 2.74 3.80 -3.06
N GLU A 240 3.53 3.31 -4.01
CA GLU A 240 3.69 1.86 -4.23
C GLU A 240 4.33 1.17 -3.03
N ASN A 241 5.32 1.79 -2.38
CA ASN A 241 5.88 1.24 -1.14
C ASN A 241 4.83 1.15 -0.03
N LYS A 242 4.00 2.20 0.14
CA LYS A 242 2.90 2.21 1.11
C LYS A 242 1.90 1.10 0.80
N MET A 243 1.49 0.94 -0.45
CA MET A 243 0.54 -0.09 -0.87
C MET A 243 1.13 -1.49 -0.73
N TYR A 244 2.41 -1.69 -1.05
CA TYR A 244 3.11 -2.94 -0.83
C TYR A 244 3.09 -3.34 0.65
N ARG A 245 3.45 -2.44 1.56
CA ARG A 245 3.41 -2.69 3.02
C ARG A 245 2.00 -3.05 3.51
N GLN A 246 0.97 -2.38 2.97
CA GLN A 246 -0.42 -2.71 3.31
C GLN A 246 -0.81 -4.11 2.84
N ARG A 247 -0.44 -4.50 1.61
CA ARG A 247 -0.68 -5.85 1.09
C ARG A 247 0.04 -6.90 1.94
N GLN A 248 1.30 -6.68 2.28
CA GLN A 248 2.07 -7.60 3.14
C GLN A 248 1.43 -7.77 4.52
N LYS A 249 0.98 -6.67 5.14
CA LYS A 249 0.26 -6.74 6.42
C LYS A 249 -1.00 -7.61 6.33
N LYS A 250 -1.81 -7.41 5.28
CA LYS A 250 -3.02 -8.23 5.04
C LYS A 250 -2.67 -9.72 4.82
N ARG A 251 -1.60 -10.01 4.07
CA ARG A 251 -1.12 -11.39 3.86
C ARG A 251 -0.74 -12.06 5.19
N MET A 252 0.02 -11.36 6.03
CA MET A 252 0.40 -11.87 7.36
C MET A 252 -0.82 -12.10 8.28
N GLU A 253 -1.76 -11.15 8.31
CA GLU A 253 -3.00 -11.30 9.10
C GLU A 253 -3.83 -12.51 8.64
N LEU A 254 -3.92 -12.75 7.33
CA LEU A 254 -4.63 -13.90 6.78
C LEU A 254 -3.92 -15.21 7.13
N ALA A 255 -2.60 -15.28 6.99
CA ALA A 255 -1.81 -16.45 7.35
C ALA A 255 -1.98 -16.81 8.84
N LEU A 256 -2.00 -15.81 9.73
CA LEU A 256 -2.22 -16.02 11.16
C LEU A 256 -3.64 -16.55 11.46
N LYS A 257 -4.67 -16.05 10.76
CA LYS A 257 -6.05 -16.57 10.86
C LYS A 257 -6.16 -18.02 10.38
N ILE A 258 -5.45 -18.40 9.33
CA ILE A 258 -5.45 -19.78 8.83
C ILE A 258 -4.77 -20.70 9.86
N LYS A 259 -3.60 -20.31 10.38
CA LYS A 259 -2.86 -21.09 11.39
C LYS A 259 -3.68 -21.30 12.67
N THR A 260 -4.34 -20.26 13.16
CA THR A 260 -5.20 -20.33 14.35
C THR A 260 -6.46 -21.19 14.14
N LYS A 261 -7.05 -21.18 12.93
CA LYS A 261 -8.16 -22.11 12.59
C LYS A 261 -7.70 -23.57 12.55
N LYS A 262 -6.52 -23.86 12.00
CA LYS A 262 -5.94 -25.21 12.00
C LYS A 262 -5.69 -25.72 13.42
N LEU A 263 -5.15 -24.88 14.30
CA LEU A 263 -4.88 -25.23 15.71
C LEU A 263 -6.12 -25.47 16.58
N ARG A 264 -7.31 -24.97 16.18
CA ARG A 264 -8.58 -25.22 16.91
C ARG A 264 -9.32 -26.49 16.47
N LYS A 265 -8.83 -27.16 15.42
CA LYS A 265 -9.40 -28.42 14.91
C LYS A 265 -8.70 -29.66 15.48
N PHE A 266 -7.69 -29.46 16.32
CA PHE A 266 -7.03 -30.47 17.15
C PHE A 266 -7.29 -30.13 18.60
#